data_AF-A0A844GTN8-F1
#
_entry.id   AF-A0A844GTN8-F1
#
_cell.length_a   1.000
_cell.length_b   1.000
_cell.length_c   1.000
_cell.angle_alpha   90.00
_cell.angle_beta   90.00
_cell.angle_gamma   90.00
#
_symmetry.space_group_name_H-M   'P 1'
#
loop_
_entity.id
_entity.type
_entity.pdbx_description
1 polymer ?
#
loop_
_entity_poly.entity_id
_entity_poly.type
_entity_poly.pdbx_seq_one_letter_code
_entity_poly.pdbx_strand_id
1 'polypeptide(L)'
;MLNNLVNKLPEIQDLLKAVTTENKTFSFDALHCQKQTIKIIIEGNNHYLIHVKKNQKTLYYSLEKIIKEHRPNTVYLEKDNSHGKQITRQVSTWNNYKDLPKKISDKFEKIKNIIEVKRNGMRGEKPYEEKIYYISSILEMITEVGKKIRNHWRIENQLHWVKDVIMDGDSSKIKQKQGGIKRGLPLAFCPVHRCPFNHNIPNEWI
;
A
#
# COMPACT_ATOMS: atom_id res chain seq x y z
N MET A 1 -25.27 1.17 -8.48
CA MET A 1 -24.86 -0.24 -8.63
C MET A 1 -23.46 -0.41 -8.04
N LEU A 2 -23.39 -0.85 -6.77
CA LEU A 2 -22.18 -0.99 -5.96
C LEU A 2 -21.76 -2.47 -5.87
N ASN A 3 -21.44 -3.14 -6.98
CA ASN A 3 -21.17 -4.59 -6.96
C ASN A 3 -19.91 -5.12 -7.69
N ASN A 4 -18.99 -4.27 -8.15
CA ASN A 4 -17.79 -4.76 -8.88
C ASN A 4 -16.46 -4.70 -8.10
N LEU A 5 -16.47 -4.37 -6.80
CA LEU A 5 -15.26 -4.45 -5.96
C LEU A 5 -15.21 -5.71 -5.07
N VAL A 6 -16.26 -6.53 -5.09
CA VAL A 6 -16.42 -7.67 -4.16
C VAL A 6 -15.81 -8.99 -4.70
N ASN A 7 -15.54 -9.11 -6.00
CA ASN A 7 -15.14 -10.39 -6.61
C ASN A 7 -13.63 -10.63 -6.86
N LYS A 8 -12.73 -9.72 -6.47
CA LYS A 8 -11.27 -9.91 -6.74
C LYS A 8 -10.51 -10.70 -5.68
N LEU A 9 -11.13 -10.97 -4.54
CA LEU A 9 -10.48 -11.64 -3.42
C LEU A 9 -10.16 -13.12 -3.70
N PRO A 10 -11.11 -13.92 -4.23
CA PRO A 10 -10.83 -15.27 -4.68
C PRO A 10 -9.77 -15.32 -5.79
N GLU A 11 -9.84 -14.43 -6.77
CA GLU A 11 -8.88 -14.36 -7.87
C GLU A 11 -7.43 -14.15 -7.38
N ILE A 12 -7.22 -13.26 -6.41
CA ILE A 12 -5.90 -13.02 -5.82
C ILE A 12 -5.41 -14.23 -5.02
N GLN A 13 -6.32 -14.92 -4.31
CA GLN A 13 -5.96 -16.15 -3.60
C GLN A 13 -5.56 -17.26 -4.58
N ASP A 14 -6.25 -17.39 -5.70
CA ASP A 14 -5.92 -18.39 -6.72
C ASP A 14 -4.62 -18.05 -7.45
N LEU A 15 -4.38 -16.75 -7.72
CA LEU A 15 -3.08 -16.30 -8.21
C LEU A 15 -1.96 -16.66 -7.24
N LEU A 16 -2.14 -16.38 -5.94
CA LEU A 16 -1.15 -16.69 -4.91
C LEU A 16 -0.83 -18.19 -4.82
N LYS A 17 -1.83 -19.07 -5.00
CA LYS A 17 -1.61 -20.52 -5.06
C LYS A 17 -0.84 -20.95 -6.31
N ALA A 18 -1.01 -20.22 -7.41
CA ALA A 18 -0.31 -20.50 -8.66
C ALA A 18 1.15 -19.98 -8.67
N VAL A 19 1.50 -19.07 -7.78
CA VAL A 19 2.88 -18.57 -7.67
C VAL A 19 3.78 -19.66 -7.07
N THR A 20 4.80 -20.06 -7.82
CA THR A 20 5.79 -21.07 -7.41
C THR A 20 7.05 -20.49 -6.77
N THR A 21 7.13 -19.15 -6.64
CA THR A 21 8.29 -18.51 -6.02
C THR A 21 8.26 -18.65 -4.51
N GLU A 22 9.42 -18.90 -3.90
CA GLU A 22 9.58 -18.96 -2.45
C GLU A 22 10.43 -17.79 -1.91
N ASN A 23 10.35 -17.56 -0.60
CA ASN A 23 11.10 -16.51 0.12
C ASN A 23 10.89 -15.10 -0.45
N LYS A 24 9.72 -14.83 -1.03
CA LYS A 24 9.32 -13.49 -1.50
C LYS A 24 8.39 -12.82 -0.50
N THR A 25 8.46 -11.49 -0.43
CA THR A 25 7.58 -10.69 0.42
C THR A 25 6.47 -10.08 -0.41
N PHE A 26 5.24 -10.52 -0.18
CA PHE A 26 4.04 -9.95 -0.77
C PHE A 26 3.53 -8.79 0.09
N SER A 27 3.38 -7.62 -0.52
CA SER A 27 2.76 -6.46 0.11
C SER A 27 1.31 -6.30 -0.34
N PHE A 28 0.39 -6.08 0.61
CA PHE A 28 -1.02 -5.90 0.30
C PHE A 28 -1.69 -4.79 1.08
N ASP A 29 -2.74 -4.24 0.48
CA ASP A 29 -3.68 -3.37 1.15
C ASP A 29 -4.58 -4.11 2.14
N ALA A 30 -5.22 -3.32 3.00
CA ALA A 30 -6.07 -3.81 4.09
C ALA A 30 -7.26 -4.68 3.64
N LEU A 31 -7.65 -4.63 2.35
CA LEU A 31 -8.67 -5.52 1.80
C LEU A 31 -8.24 -7.00 1.80
N HIS A 32 -6.93 -7.26 1.65
CA HIS A 32 -6.37 -8.61 1.63
C HIS A 32 -5.84 -9.08 2.98
N CYS A 33 -6.04 -8.28 4.03
CA CYS A 33 -5.69 -8.64 5.40
C CYS A 33 -6.72 -9.63 5.97
N GLN A 34 -6.71 -10.84 5.39
CA GLN A 34 -7.60 -11.95 5.66
C GLN A 34 -6.81 -13.20 6.06
N LYS A 35 -7.43 -14.04 6.88
CA LYS A 35 -6.83 -15.29 7.36
C LYS A 35 -6.39 -16.20 6.22
N GLN A 36 -7.27 -16.40 5.24
CA GLN A 36 -7.02 -17.30 4.11
C GLN A 36 -5.84 -16.83 3.25
N THR A 37 -5.80 -15.53 2.90
CA THR A 37 -4.69 -14.95 2.12
C THR A 37 -3.35 -15.16 2.82
N ILE A 38 -3.28 -14.89 4.13
CA ILE A 38 -2.04 -15.06 4.90
C ILE A 38 -1.65 -16.52 4.99
N LYS A 39 -2.62 -17.42 5.20
CA LYS A 39 -2.37 -18.85 5.22
C LYS A 39 -1.74 -19.34 3.90
N ILE A 40 -2.30 -18.95 2.75
CA ILE A 40 -1.76 -19.32 1.42
C ILE A 40 -0.32 -18.83 1.26
N ILE A 41 -0.03 -17.57 1.65
CA ILE A 41 1.33 -17.01 1.55
C ILE A 41 2.32 -17.81 2.40
N ILE A 42 1.95 -18.13 3.65
CA ILE A 42 2.81 -18.87 4.57
C ILE A 42 3.00 -20.33 4.13
N GLU A 43 1.96 -20.97 3.60
CA GLU A 43 2.02 -22.34 3.04
C GLU A 43 2.93 -22.39 1.80
N GLY A 44 2.92 -21.34 0.96
CA GLY A 44 3.83 -21.21 -0.18
C GLY A 44 5.27 -20.79 0.19
N ASN A 45 5.68 -20.91 1.46
CA ASN A 45 7.00 -20.51 1.96
C ASN A 45 7.38 -19.05 1.62
N ASN A 46 6.40 -18.16 1.68
CA ASN A 46 6.58 -16.74 1.41
C ASN A 46 6.29 -15.88 2.65
N HIS A 47 6.56 -14.60 2.50
CA HIS A 47 6.40 -13.59 3.52
C HIS A 47 5.32 -12.58 3.13
N TYR A 48 4.70 -11.97 4.13
CA TYR A 48 3.75 -10.89 3.93
C TYR A 48 4.14 -9.61 4.67
N LEU A 49 3.70 -8.48 4.10
CA LEU A 49 3.68 -7.15 4.70
C LEU A 49 2.32 -6.51 4.38
N ILE A 50 1.43 -6.41 5.37
CA ILE A 50 0.03 -6.10 5.11
C ILE A 50 -0.43 -4.88 5.90
N HIS A 51 -1.05 -3.93 5.21
CA HIS A 51 -1.64 -2.74 5.79
C HIS A 51 -2.86 -3.10 6.65
N VAL A 52 -2.94 -2.57 7.86
CA VAL A 52 -4.08 -2.69 8.77
C VAL A 52 -4.85 -1.36 8.84
N LYS A 53 -6.12 -1.37 8.45
CA LYS A 53 -7.04 -0.21 8.58
C LYS A 53 -7.99 -0.37 9.76
N LYS A 54 -8.63 0.74 10.15
CA LYS A 54 -9.63 0.80 11.25
C LYS A 54 -10.87 -0.08 11.02
N ASN A 55 -11.12 -0.53 9.80
CA ASN A 55 -12.19 -1.51 9.53
C ASN A 55 -11.97 -2.83 10.29
N GLN A 56 -10.73 -3.19 10.59
CA GLN A 56 -10.37 -4.32 11.45
C GLN A 56 -10.13 -3.88 12.88
N LYS A 57 -11.20 -3.41 13.54
CA LYS A 57 -11.15 -2.76 14.86
C LYS A 57 -10.29 -3.51 15.87
N THR A 58 -10.55 -4.81 16.08
CA THR A 58 -9.83 -5.61 17.08
C THR A 58 -8.33 -5.63 16.83
N LEU A 59 -7.90 -5.92 15.59
CA LEU A 59 -6.48 -5.92 15.25
C LEU A 59 -5.89 -4.52 15.41
N TYR A 60 -6.53 -3.51 14.80
CA TYR A 60 -6.05 -2.14 14.81
C TYR A 60 -5.83 -1.61 16.24
N TYR A 61 -6.81 -1.77 17.14
CA TYR A 61 -6.68 -1.29 18.52
C TYR A 61 -5.70 -2.12 19.36
N SER A 62 -5.52 -3.41 19.08
CA SER A 62 -4.46 -4.20 19.72
C SER A 62 -3.06 -3.72 19.32
N LEU A 63 -2.87 -3.33 18.05
CA LEU A 63 -1.60 -2.73 17.62
C LEU A 63 -1.37 -1.36 18.29
N GLU A 64 -2.39 -0.50 18.33
CA GLU A 64 -2.29 0.80 19.03
C GLU A 64 -1.95 0.63 20.51
N LYS A 65 -2.50 -0.39 21.17
CA LYS A 65 -2.20 -0.69 22.57
C LYS A 65 -0.72 -1.03 22.75
N ILE A 66 -0.19 -1.98 21.97
CA ILE A 66 1.22 -2.38 22.02
C ILE A 66 2.14 -1.18 21.76
N ILE A 67 1.82 -0.36 20.75
CA ILE A 67 2.61 0.82 20.38
C ILE A 67 2.63 1.88 21.49
N LYS A 68 1.55 2.00 22.28
CA LYS A 68 1.49 2.92 23.43
C LYS A 68 2.25 2.39 24.65
N GLU A 69 2.20 1.08 24.88
CA GLU A 69 2.76 0.44 26.08
C GLU A 69 4.26 0.15 25.93
N HIS A 70 4.77 -0.02 24.71
CA HIS A 70 6.15 -0.39 24.43
C HIS A 70 6.88 0.64 23.56
N ARG A 71 8.17 0.83 23.83
CA ARG A 71 9.03 1.60 22.94
C ARG A 71 9.33 0.81 21.65
N PRO A 72 9.48 1.48 20.50
CA PRO A 72 9.85 0.80 19.28
C PRO A 72 11.24 0.15 19.41
N ASN A 73 11.40 -1.03 18.83
CA ASN A 73 12.69 -1.71 18.74
C ASN A 73 13.64 -0.96 17.81
N THR A 74 13.13 -0.48 16.67
CA THR A 74 13.91 0.32 15.73
C THR A 74 13.06 1.45 15.15
N VAL A 75 13.71 2.55 14.80
CA VAL A 75 13.09 3.74 14.19
C VAL A 75 13.95 4.19 13.01
N TYR A 76 13.29 4.51 11.90
CA TYR A 76 13.90 5.02 10.69
C TYR A 76 13.16 6.27 10.24
N LEU A 77 13.92 7.33 9.92
CA LEU A 77 13.39 8.61 9.50
C LEU A 77 13.82 8.88 8.06
N GLU A 78 12.84 9.20 7.22
CA GLU A 78 13.06 9.64 5.86
C GLU A 78 12.43 11.02 5.67
N LYS A 79 13.18 11.95 5.09
CA LYS A 79 12.70 13.28 4.71
C LYS A 79 12.73 13.41 3.19
N ASP A 80 11.64 13.89 2.63
CA ASP A 80 11.47 14.15 1.22
C ASP A 80 11.09 15.62 1.05
N ASN A 81 12.00 16.38 0.45
CA ASN A 81 11.85 17.82 0.19
C ASN A 81 11.63 18.11 -1.31
N SER A 82 11.29 17.08 -2.09
CA SER A 82 11.16 17.23 -3.54
C SER A 82 9.86 17.94 -3.95
N HIS A 83 9.89 18.62 -5.11
CA HIS A 83 8.70 19.24 -5.72
C HIS A 83 7.94 20.21 -4.82
N GLY A 84 8.66 20.95 -3.96
CA GLY A 84 8.08 21.92 -3.03
C GLY A 84 7.27 21.29 -1.89
N LYS A 85 7.36 19.97 -1.69
CA LYS A 85 6.72 19.27 -0.58
C LYS A 85 7.76 18.94 0.48
N GLN A 86 7.48 19.29 1.72
CA GLN A 86 8.23 18.81 2.87
C GLN A 86 7.44 17.68 3.52
N ILE A 87 7.90 16.45 3.35
CA ILE A 87 7.27 15.25 3.91
C ILE A 87 8.30 14.51 4.74
N THR A 88 7.98 14.28 6.01
CA THR A 88 8.72 13.38 6.88
C THR A 88 7.95 12.07 7.02
N ARG A 89 8.64 10.95 6.87
CA ARG A 89 8.13 9.61 7.12
C ARG A 89 8.97 8.99 8.22
N GLN A 90 8.34 8.64 9.32
CA GLN A 90 8.95 7.87 10.38
C GLN A 90 8.38 6.46 10.33
N VAL A 91 9.23 5.47 10.11
CA VAL A 91 8.91 4.06 10.24
C VAL A 91 9.40 3.61 11.62
N SER A 92 8.56 2.94 12.37
CA SER A 92 8.89 2.38 13.69
C SER A 92 8.45 0.91 13.72
N THR A 93 9.22 0.04 14.37
CA THR A 93 8.90 -1.39 14.47
C THR A 93 8.85 -1.89 15.90
N TRP A 94 8.00 -2.89 16.14
CA TRP A 94 7.86 -3.59 17.41
C TRP A 94 7.82 -5.10 17.17
N ASN A 95 8.60 -5.83 17.97
CA ASN A 95 8.68 -7.29 17.97
C ASN A 95 7.82 -7.91 19.11
N ASN A 96 7.05 -7.08 19.82
CA ASN A 96 6.08 -7.44 20.87
C ASN A 96 4.80 -8.11 20.33
N TYR A 97 4.88 -8.84 19.22
CA TYR A 97 3.70 -9.47 18.61
C TYR A 97 3.06 -10.54 19.51
N LYS A 98 3.79 -11.07 20.51
CA LYS A 98 3.29 -12.03 21.49
C LYS A 98 2.26 -11.43 22.45
N ASP A 99 2.25 -10.11 22.58
CA ASP A 99 1.30 -9.37 23.43
C ASP A 99 -0.05 -9.17 22.73
N LEU A 100 -0.18 -9.61 21.47
CA LEU A 100 -1.45 -9.64 20.74
C LEU A 100 -2.40 -10.68 21.35
N PRO A 101 -3.71 -10.37 21.43
CA PRO A 101 -4.72 -11.34 21.84
C PRO A 101 -4.64 -12.65 21.04
N LYS A 102 -4.80 -13.79 21.71
CA LYS A 102 -4.72 -15.13 21.09
C LYS A 102 -5.61 -15.26 19.85
N LYS A 103 -6.82 -14.68 19.87
CA LYS A 103 -7.74 -14.64 18.72
C LYS A 103 -7.14 -14.01 17.46
N ILE A 104 -6.25 -13.02 17.62
CA ILE A 104 -5.52 -12.39 16.50
C ILE A 104 -4.40 -13.32 16.03
N SER A 105 -3.61 -13.86 16.95
CA SER A 105 -2.53 -14.80 16.64
C SER A 105 -3.02 -16.07 15.92
N ASP A 106 -4.20 -16.58 16.29
CA ASP A 106 -4.87 -17.71 15.63
C ASP A 106 -5.41 -17.38 14.23
N LYS A 107 -5.62 -16.09 13.95
CA LYS A 107 -6.11 -15.59 12.67
C LYS A 107 -4.97 -15.25 11.71
N PHE A 108 -3.86 -14.77 12.24
CA PHE A 108 -2.75 -14.21 11.48
C PHE A 108 -1.47 -14.92 11.85
N GLU A 109 -1.13 -15.94 11.06
CA GLU A 109 0.00 -16.81 11.33
C GLU A 109 1.34 -16.09 11.14
N LYS A 110 2.33 -16.48 11.96
CA LYS A 110 3.72 -16.01 11.88
C LYS A 110 3.88 -14.48 11.86
N ILE A 111 3.03 -13.71 12.55
CA ILE A 111 3.35 -12.30 12.81
C ILE A 111 4.66 -12.27 13.58
N LYS A 112 5.65 -11.53 13.07
CA LYS A 112 6.92 -11.29 13.75
C LYS A 112 7.17 -9.81 14.04
N ASN A 113 6.51 -8.93 13.29
CA ASN A 113 6.78 -7.51 13.33
C ASN A 113 5.50 -6.69 13.18
N ILE A 114 5.35 -5.71 14.06
CA ILE A 114 4.31 -4.67 14.02
C ILE A 114 5.00 -3.38 13.59
N ILE A 115 4.45 -2.69 12.59
CA ILE A 115 5.09 -1.52 12.00
C ILE A 115 4.12 -0.34 12.06
N GLU A 116 4.60 0.81 12.52
CA GLU A 116 3.92 2.09 12.40
C GLU A 116 4.66 2.96 11.38
N VAL A 117 3.91 3.56 10.48
CA VAL A 117 4.39 4.64 9.63
C VAL A 117 3.66 5.91 10.01
N LYS A 118 4.40 6.87 10.56
CA LYS A 118 3.91 8.24 10.74
C LYS A 118 4.37 9.08 9.57
N ARG A 119 3.42 9.72 8.89
CA ARG A 119 3.71 10.68 7.84
C ARG A 119 3.24 12.05 8.31
N ASN A 120 4.14 13.02 8.28
CA ASN A 120 3.81 14.41 8.54
C ASN A 120 4.39 15.30 7.44
N GLY A 121 3.77 16.45 7.23
CA GLY A 121 4.22 17.42 6.25
C GLY A 121 3.20 18.51 6.02
N MET A 122 3.40 19.26 4.94
CA MET A 122 2.47 20.31 4.52
C MET A 122 1.79 19.94 3.20
N ARG A 123 0.48 20.20 3.12
CA ARG A 123 -0.30 20.14 1.89
C ARG A 123 -0.79 21.56 1.59
N GLY A 124 -0.01 22.29 0.80
CA GLY A 124 -0.14 23.75 0.75
C GLY A 124 0.28 24.32 2.10
N GLU A 125 -0.56 25.15 2.71
CA GLU A 125 -0.29 25.76 4.03
C GLU A 125 -0.81 24.93 5.21
N LYS A 126 -1.50 23.81 4.95
CA LYS A 126 -2.11 23.01 6.02
C LYS A 126 -1.16 21.88 6.45
N PRO A 127 -0.76 21.80 7.73
CA PRO A 127 -0.05 20.64 8.23
C PRO A 127 -0.96 19.42 8.22
N TYR A 128 -0.39 18.25 7.97
CA TYR A 128 -1.09 16.98 8.13
C TYR A 128 -0.22 15.99 8.89
N GLU A 129 -0.88 15.11 9.64
CA GLU A 129 -0.29 13.93 10.26
C GLU A 129 -1.16 12.73 9.95
N GLU A 130 -0.54 11.63 9.54
CA GLU A 130 -1.19 10.38 9.26
C GLU A 130 -0.42 9.23 9.92
N LYS A 131 -1.15 8.30 10.53
CA LYS A 131 -0.61 7.08 11.12
C LYS A 131 -1.17 5.88 10.42
N ILE A 132 -0.28 4.99 10.01
CA ILE A 132 -0.61 3.80 9.24
C ILE A 132 0.07 2.61 9.92
N TYR A 133 -0.67 1.52 10.07
CA TYR A 133 -0.16 0.30 10.71
C TYR A 133 0.01 -0.82 9.70
N TYR A 134 1.04 -1.63 9.89
CA TYR A 134 1.25 -2.87 9.17
C TYR A 134 1.55 -4.01 10.13
N ILE A 135 1.19 -5.22 9.71
CA ILE A 135 1.70 -6.46 10.30
C ILE A 135 2.55 -7.18 9.27
N SER A 136 3.58 -7.87 9.76
CA SER A 136 4.54 -8.53 8.89
C SER A 136 5.09 -9.81 9.50
N SER A 137 5.39 -10.77 8.62
CA SER A 137 6.07 -12.02 8.96
C SER A 137 7.61 -11.96 8.90
N ILE A 138 8.16 -10.82 8.46
CA ILE A 138 9.60 -10.60 8.30
C ILE A 138 10.18 -9.74 9.42
N LEU A 139 11.40 -10.11 9.80
CA LEU A 139 12.31 -9.31 10.62
C LEU A 139 13.50 -8.94 9.74
N GLU A 140 13.41 -7.81 9.08
CA GLU A 140 14.46 -7.25 8.21
C GLU A 140 14.96 -5.92 8.77
N MET A 141 16.03 -5.38 8.19
CA MET A 141 16.48 -4.03 8.48
C MET A 141 15.35 -3.02 8.21
N ILE A 142 15.13 -2.10 9.15
CA ILE A 142 14.01 -1.15 9.07
C ILE A 142 14.04 -0.26 7.81
N THR A 143 15.22 0.00 7.26
CA THR A 143 15.41 0.70 5.99
C THR A 143 14.80 -0.07 4.82
N GLU A 144 14.98 -1.39 4.78
CA GLU A 144 14.39 -2.26 3.75
C GLU A 144 12.88 -2.36 3.90
N VAL A 145 12.37 -2.46 5.14
CA VAL A 145 10.94 -2.38 5.43
C VAL A 145 10.35 -1.06 4.93
N GLY A 146 11.02 0.06 5.23
CA GLY A 146 10.63 1.39 4.75
C GLY A 146 10.59 1.49 3.23
N LYS A 147 11.60 0.95 2.53
CA LYS A 147 11.63 0.88 1.06
C LYS A 147 10.47 0.06 0.50
N LYS A 148 10.18 -1.12 1.08
CA LYS A 148 9.05 -1.97 0.65
C LYS A 148 7.71 -1.24 0.79
N ILE A 149 7.47 -0.58 1.93
CA ILE A 149 6.25 0.21 2.15
C ILE A 149 6.15 1.35 1.13
N ARG A 150 7.25 2.06 0.88
CA ARG A 150 7.26 3.15 -0.12
C ARG A 150 6.96 2.64 -1.52
N ASN A 151 7.55 1.51 -1.91
CA ASN A 151 7.32 0.91 -3.21
C ASN A 151 5.87 0.43 -3.35
N HIS A 152 5.30 -0.17 -2.31
CA HIS A 152 3.87 -0.52 -2.27
C HIS A 152 2.98 0.69 -2.55
N TRP A 153 3.21 1.82 -1.87
CA TRP A 153 2.46 3.06 -2.14
C TRP A 153 2.70 3.64 -3.52
N ARG A 154 3.91 3.51 -4.09
CA ARG A 154 4.19 3.97 -5.45
C ARG A 154 3.34 3.21 -6.46
N ILE A 155 3.27 1.89 -6.34
CA ILE A 155 2.45 1.03 -7.20
C ILE A 155 0.97 1.39 -7.03
N GLU A 156 0.50 1.48 -5.79
CA GLU A 156 -0.90 1.82 -5.51
C GLU A 156 -1.29 3.18 -6.11
N ASN A 157 -0.46 4.22 -5.91
CA ASN A 157 -0.71 5.55 -6.47
C ASN A 157 -0.70 5.58 -8.01
N GLN A 158 0.22 4.83 -8.64
CA GLN A 158 0.27 4.73 -10.10
C GLN A 158 -0.97 4.02 -10.66
N LEU A 159 -1.39 2.93 -10.02
CA LEU A 159 -2.59 2.18 -10.42
C LEU A 159 -3.86 3.01 -10.21
N HIS A 160 -3.97 3.77 -9.10
CA HIS A 160 -5.09 4.68 -8.89
C HIS A 160 -5.12 5.76 -9.96
N TRP A 161 -3.99 6.36 -10.35
CA TRP A 161 -3.97 7.36 -11.41
C TRP A 161 -4.47 6.81 -12.75
N VAL A 162 -4.00 5.63 -13.16
CA VAL A 162 -4.46 4.98 -14.40
C VAL A 162 -5.96 4.67 -14.31
N LYS A 163 -6.41 4.12 -13.18
CA LYS A 163 -7.82 3.81 -12.95
C LYS A 163 -8.69 5.06 -12.99
N ASP A 164 -8.28 6.13 -12.32
CA ASP A 164 -9.03 7.38 -12.23
C ASP A 164 -9.07 8.07 -13.59
N VAL A 165 -7.98 8.10 -14.37
CA VAL A 165 -7.98 8.68 -15.72
C VAL A 165 -8.85 7.91 -16.70
N ILE A 166 -8.85 6.58 -16.64
CA ILE A 166 -9.70 5.74 -17.51
C ILE A 166 -11.18 5.87 -17.10
N MET A 167 -11.46 5.88 -15.79
CA MET A 167 -12.83 5.96 -15.27
C MET A 167 -13.42 7.39 -15.32
N ASP A 168 -12.61 8.45 -15.24
CA ASP A 168 -13.04 9.82 -15.53
C ASP A 168 -13.23 10.06 -17.04
N GLY A 169 -12.48 9.35 -17.89
CA GLY A 169 -12.75 9.30 -19.33
C GLY A 169 -14.13 8.74 -19.66
N ASP A 170 -14.54 7.67 -18.97
CA ASP A 170 -15.84 6.99 -19.15
C ASP A 170 -17.03 7.72 -18.49
N SER A 171 -16.80 8.67 -17.60
CA SER A 171 -17.88 9.50 -17.02
C SER A 171 -18.21 10.75 -17.85
N SER A 172 -17.58 10.89 -19.02
CA SER A 172 -18.06 11.77 -20.08
C SER A 172 -19.39 11.24 -20.61
N LYS A 173 -20.50 11.87 -20.20
CA LYS A 173 -21.86 11.57 -20.68
C LYS A 173 -21.90 11.51 -22.21
N ILE A 174 -21.83 10.32 -22.80
CA ILE A 174 -22.18 10.10 -24.19
C ILE A 174 -23.70 10.23 -24.28
N LYS A 175 -24.17 11.45 -24.57
CA LYS A 175 -25.49 11.62 -25.18
C LYS A 175 -25.42 10.98 -26.56
N GLN A 176 -26.04 9.81 -26.71
CA GLN A 176 -26.36 9.29 -28.04
C GLN A 176 -27.24 10.32 -28.76
N LYS A 177 -26.70 10.93 -29.80
CA LYS A 177 -27.48 11.39 -30.94
C LYS A 177 -26.84 10.81 -32.19
N GLN A 178 -27.65 10.07 -32.93
CA GLN A 178 -27.32 9.49 -34.23
C GLN A 178 -26.85 10.56 -35.21
N GLY A 179 -25.85 10.24 -36.03
CA GLY A 179 -25.55 10.94 -37.28
C GLY A 179 -24.08 11.32 -37.49
N GLY A 180 -23.45 10.67 -38.45
CA GLY A 180 -22.31 11.23 -39.20
C GLY A 180 -20.91 10.84 -38.71
N ILE A 181 -20.22 10.01 -39.49
CA ILE A 181 -18.78 9.82 -39.45
C ILE A 181 -18.09 11.20 -39.61
N LYS A 182 -17.35 11.65 -38.60
CA LYS A 182 -16.24 12.59 -38.78
C LYS A 182 -15.05 12.16 -37.93
N ARG A 183 -13.93 11.91 -38.62
CA ARG A 183 -12.58 11.89 -38.05
C ARG A 183 -12.32 13.22 -37.34
N GLY A 184 -11.73 13.14 -36.17
CA GLY A 184 -11.26 14.29 -35.41
C GLY A 184 -11.07 13.91 -33.95
N LEU A 185 -9.88 13.41 -33.60
CA LEU A 185 -9.39 13.51 -32.23
C LEU A 185 -9.32 15.00 -31.86
N PRO A 186 -9.80 15.38 -30.69
CA PRO A 186 -9.06 16.27 -29.84
C PRO A 186 -8.54 15.42 -28.68
N LEU A 187 -7.26 15.03 -28.79
CA LEU A 187 -6.42 14.88 -27.61
C LEU A 187 -6.61 16.16 -26.80
N ALA A 188 -7.36 16.08 -25.70
CA ALA A 188 -7.44 17.15 -24.74
C ALA A 188 -6.03 17.34 -24.17
N PHE A 189 -5.35 18.33 -24.74
CA PHE A 189 -4.08 18.86 -24.30
C PHE A 189 -4.24 19.30 -22.84
N CYS A 190 -3.69 18.51 -21.91
CA CYS A 190 -3.56 18.93 -20.52
C CYS A 190 -2.25 19.74 -20.41
N PRO A 191 -2.24 20.93 -19.79
CA PRO A 191 -1.04 21.75 -19.68
C PRO A 191 0.07 20.98 -18.97
N VAL A 192 1.22 20.93 -19.61
CA VAL A 192 2.45 20.30 -19.11
C VAL A 192 2.94 21.02 -17.85
N HIS A 193 2.40 20.72 -16.66
CA HIS A 193 2.94 21.21 -15.37
C HIS A 193 2.78 20.22 -14.19
N ARG A 194 2.56 18.93 -14.47
CA ARG A 194 2.62 17.86 -13.45
C ARG A 194 3.18 16.56 -14.00
N CYS A 195 4.43 16.62 -14.45
CA CYS A 195 5.27 15.44 -14.71
C CYS A 195 6.70 15.77 -14.30
N PRO A 196 7.32 15.04 -13.36
CA PRO A 196 8.76 14.92 -13.30
C PRO A 196 9.13 13.52 -13.81
N PHE A 197 9.02 13.33 -15.12
CA PHE A 197 9.80 12.32 -15.81
C PHE A 197 10.88 13.08 -16.56
N ASN A 198 12.05 13.23 -15.95
CA ASN A 198 13.25 13.42 -16.74
C ASN A 198 13.89 12.05 -16.87
N HIS A 199 13.91 11.56 -18.10
CA HIS A 199 14.63 10.36 -18.48
C HIS A 199 16.12 10.65 -18.33
N ASN A 200 16.80 9.92 -17.45
CA ASN A 200 18.20 9.57 -17.57
C ASN A 200 18.42 8.36 -16.66
N ILE A 201 18.49 7.18 -17.26
CA ILE A 201 19.01 5.97 -16.65
C ILE A 201 20.50 5.96 -17.01
N PRO A 202 21.44 6.19 -16.08
CA PRO A 202 22.83 5.85 -16.32
C PRO A 202 22.95 4.33 -16.32
N ASN A 203 23.46 3.78 -17.42
CA ASN A 203 23.75 2.37 -17.61
C ASN A 203 24.99 1.92 -16.81
N GLU A 204 25.00 1.99 -15.48
CA GLU A 204 26.13 1.45 -14.71
C GLU A 204 25.68 0.97 -13.33
N TRP A 205 25.16 -0.26 -13.22
CA TRP A 205 25.22 -1.11 -12.02
C TRP A 205 24.97 -2.58 -12.45
N ILE A 206 26.04 -3.19 -12.99
CA ILE A 206 26.43 -4.56 -12.60
C ILE A 206 26.97 -4.47 -11.17
#